data_AF-A0A6N7AK86-F1
#
_entry.id   AF-A0A6N7AK86-F1
#
_cell.length_a   1.000
_cell.length_b   1.000
_cell.length_c   1.000
_cell.angle_alpha   90.00
_cell.angle_beta   90.00
_cell.angle_gamma   90.00
#
_symmetry.space_group_name_H-M   'P 1'
#
loop_
_entity.id
_entity.type
_entity.pdbx_description
1 polymer ?
#
loop_
_entity_poly.entity_id
_entity_poly.type
_entity_poly.pdbx_seq_one_letter_code
_entity_poly.pdbx_strand_id
1 'polypeptide(L)'
;MGVFAGSGIGKSTLLAMMARNTSADINVLGLVGERGREGREFIEDDLGAEGMARSVVVLATADEGPLMRRQAAYVTVTVAEYFRDQGLNVLCMMDSVTRFAMAQREISLAAGEPPATRGYTPTVFAELPRLLERAGPGTEASGGSITGLFTVLVEGDDHNEPIADAVRGILDGHIVLDRSIGERGRYPAVNILRSVSRTMPGCNSEAENLVVGTARKLLSTYEDMAELIRLGAYRPGTNPDVDVAIHYYSALEGFLSQRKTEKTDLASGYKMLAEILDNGPLNRG
;
A
#
# COMPACT_ATOMS: atom_id res chain seq x y z
N MET A 1 3.95 -4.18 5.03
CA MET A 1 3.03 -3.05 4.75
C MET A 1 1.77 -3.54 4.05
N GLY A 2 0.60 -3.06 4.44
CA GLY A 2 -0.66 -3.36 3.76
C GLY A 2 -1.03 -2.34 2.70
N VAL A 3 -1.73 -2.73 1.63
CA VAL A 3 -2.30 -1.81 0.63
C VAL A 3 -3.81 -2.02 0.60
N PHE A 4 -4.56 -1.10 1.19
CA PHE A 4 -6.00 -1.17 1.36
C PHE A 4 -6.65 -0.42 0.23
N ALA A 5 -7.34 -1.12 -0.66
CA ALA A 5 -7.89 -0.52 -1.86
C ALA A 5 -9.22 -1.16 -2.26
N GLY A 6 -10.15 -0.33 -2.73
CA GLY A 6 -11.32 -0.79 -3.46
C GLY A 6 -10.99 -1.18 -4.91
N SER A 7 -11.95 -1.79 -5.59
CA SER A 7 -11.84 -2.09 -7.02
C SER A 7 -11.81 -0.81 -7.87
N GLY A 8 -10.98 -0.80 -8.92
CA GLY A 8 -10.93 0.28 -9.93
C GLY A 8 -10.18 1.55 -9.52
N ILE A 9 -9.50 1.55 -8.38
CA ILE A 9 -8.90 2.75 -7.77
C ILE A 9 -7.41 2.97 -8.14
N GLY A 10 -6.81 2.03 -8.89
CA GLY A 10 -5.41 2.08 -9.29
C GLY A 10 -4.45 1.20 -8.47
N LYS A 11 -4.97 0.21 -7.72
CA LYS A 11 -4.18 -0.79 -6.96
C LYS A 11 -3.10 -1.46 -7.84
N SER A 12 -3.49 -2.08 -8.94
CA SER A 12 -2.58 -2.82 -9.83
C SER A 12 -1.51 -1.92 -10.43
N THR A 13 -1.89 -0.71 -10.84
CA THR A 13 -0.96 0.31 -11.30
C THR A 13 0.05 0.71 -10.22
N LEU A 14 -0.37 0.92 -8.98
CA LEU A 14 0.55 1.25 -7.88
C LEU A 14 1.54 0.10 -7.61
N LEU A 15 1.06 -1.14 -7.58
CA LEU A 15 1.93 -2.31 -7.42
C LEU A 15 2.94 -2.40 -8.56
N ALA A 16 2.53 -2.18 -9.80
CA ALA A 16 3.44 -2.20 -10.95
C ALA A 16 4.47 -1.06 -10.90
N MET A 17 4.06 0.15 -10.48
CA MET A 17 4.99 1.25 -10.22
C MET A 17 6.03 0.87 -9.17
N MET A 18 5.61 0.23 -8.08
CA MET A 18 6.54 -0.27 -7.04
C MET A 18 7.47 -1.36 -7.59
N ALA A 19 6.93 -2.32 -8.34
CA ALA A 19 7.68 -3.41 -8.97
C ALA A 19 8.74 -2.93 -9.98
N ARG A 20 8.54 -1.77 -10.64
CA ARG A 20 9.53 -1.16 -11.56
C ARG A 20 10.51 -0.20 -10.88
N ASN A 21 10.03 0.56 -9.90
CA ASN A 21 10.80 1.71 -9.39
C ASN A 21 11.53 1.43 -8.08
N THR A 22 11.18 0.36 -7.35
CA THR A 22 11.85 0.01 -6.10
C THR A 22 13.25 -0.55 -6.37
N SER A 23 14.20 -0.12 -5.55
CA SER A 23 15.54 -0.71 -5.47
C SER A 23 15.47 -2.00 -4.67
N ALA A 24 15.21 -3.10 -5.36
CA ALA A 24 15.27 -4.46 -4.83
C ALA A 24 16.02 -5.34 -5.84
N ASP A 25 16.69 -6.38 -5.36
CA ASP A 25 17.43 -7.32 -6.20
C ASP A 25 16.47 -8.18 -7.03
N ILE A 26 15.32 -8.53 -6.45
CA ILE A 26 14.28 -9.31 -7.11
C ILE A 26 12.88 -9.01 -6.56
N ASN A 27 11.87 -9.07 -7.43
CA ASN A 27 10.47 -9.04 -7.03
C ASN A 27 9.88 -10.45 -7.00
N VAL A 28 9.00 -10.72 -6.03
CA VAL A 28 8.18 -11.94 -6.01
C VAL A 28 6.73 -11.54 -5.86
N LEU A 29 5.90 -11.83 -6.87
CA LEU A 29 4.51 -11.41 -6.95
C LEU A 29 3.58 -12.61 -6.88
N GLY A 30 2.70 -12.63 -5.89
CA GLY A 30 1.62 -13.60 -5.74
C GLY A 30 0.30 -13.01 -6.19
N LEU A 31 -0.26 -13.51 -7.29
CA LEU A 31 -1.58 -13.15 -7.80
C LEU A 31 -2.57 -14.26 -7.43
N VAL A 32 -3.38 -14.04 -6.40
CA VAL A 32 -4.20 -15.04 -5.73
C VAL A 32 -5.68 -14.74 -5.96
N GLY A 33 -6.36 -15.64 -6.69
CA GLY A 33 -7.79 -15.54 -6.94
C GLY A 33 -8.21 -14.36 -7.82
N GLU A 34 -7.26 -13.82 -8.60
CA GLU A 34 -7.52 -12.79 -9.61
C GLU A 34 -8.16 -13.43 -10.85
N ARG A 35 -8.91 -12.65 -11.62
CA ARG A 35 -9.44 -13.16 -12.90
C ARG A 35 -8.28 -13.38 -13.87
N GLY A 36 -8.31 -14.47 -14.64
CA GLY A 36 -7.22 -14.79 -15.58
C GLY A 36 -6.88 -13.66 -16.55
N ARG A 37 -7.88 -12.90 -17.04
CA ARG A 37 -7.65 -11.71 -17.85
C ARG A 37 -6.91 -10.60 -17.10
N GLU A 38 -7.33 -10.31 -15.87
CA GLU A 38 -6.74 -9.25 -15.03
C GLU A 38 -5.30 -9.62 -14.65
N GLY A 39 -5.04 -10.89 -14.33
CA GLY A 39 -3.69 -11.39 -14.09
C GLY A 39 -2.78 -11.30 -15.33
N ARG A 40 -3.30 -11.61 -16.52
CA ARG A 40 -2.56 -11.48 -17.78
C ARG A 40 -2.24 -10.00 -18.09
N GLU A 41 -3.24 -9.14 -18.03
CA GLU A 41 -3.10 -7.68 -18.24
C GLU A 41 -2.06 -7.10 -17.27
N PHE A 42 -2.08 -7.53 -16.00
CA PHE A 42 -1.08 -7.10 -15.04
C PHE A 42 0.35 -7.50 -15.44
N ILE A 43 0.56 -8.73 -15.92
CA ILE A 43 1.89 -9.23 -16.30
C ILE A 43 2.38 -8.57 -17.60
N GLU A 44 1.52 -8.51 -18.63
CA GLU A 44 1.89 -8.05 -19.97
C GLU A 44 1.95 -6.52 -20.08
N ASP A 45 0.97 -5.81 -19.52
CA ASP A 45 0.80 -4.37 -19.74
C ASP A 45 1.29 -3.52 -18.57
N ASP A 46 0.88 -3.85 -17.34
CA ASP A 46 1.25 -3.05 -16.17
C ASP A 46 2.69 -3.34 -15.75
N LEU A 47 3.08 -4.59 -15.53
CA LEU A 47 4.44 -4.97 -15.13
C LEU A 47 5.41 -4.83 -16.30
N GLY A 48 5.01 -5.32 -17.49
CA GLY A 48 5.77 -5.26 -18.73
C GLY A 48 7.04 -6.09 -18.71
N ALA A 49 7.73 -6.15 -19.85
CA ALA A 49 8.95 -6.94 -20.02
C ALA A 49 10.07 -6.53 -19.05
N GLU A 50 10.21 -5.22 -18.79
CA GLU A 50 11.23 -4.68 -17.87
C GLU A 50 10.97 -5.10 -16.42
N GLY A 51 9.72 -4.97 -15.95
CA GLY A 51 9.35 -5.42 -14.61
C GLY A 51 9.47 -6.94 -14.48
N MET A 52 9.04 -7.69 -15.50
CA MET A 52 9.08 -9.15 -15.49
C MET A 52 10.50 -9.72 -15.49
N ALA A 53 11.46 -9.05 -16.14
CA ALA A 53 12.87 -9.48 -16.22
C ALA A 53 13.53 -9.66 -14.84
N ARG A 54 13.00 -8.99 -13.80
CA ARG A 54 13.45 -9.07 -12.41
C ARG A 54 12.39 -9.60 -11.44
N SER A 55 11.38 -10.30 -11.96
CA SER A 55 10.24 -10.75 -11.16
C SER A 55 9.97 -12.24 -11.31
N VAL A 56 9.61 -12.89 -10.21
CA VAL A 56 8.95 -14.19 -10.21
C VAL A 56 7.46 -13.97 -9.94
N VAL A 57 6.58 -14.49 -10.80
CA VAL A 57 5.13 -14.40 -10.62
C VAL A 57 4.55 -15.77 -10.32
N VAL A 58 3.82 -15.87 -9.21
CA VAL A 58 3.03 -17.04 -8.81
C VAL A 58 1.57 -16.66 -8.97
N LEU A 59 0.89 -17.26 -9.94
CA LEU A 59 -0.51 -16.96 -10.26
C LEU A 59 -1.39 -18.18 -9.97
N ALA A 60 -2.46 -17.97 -9.21
CA ALA A 60 -3.60 -18.87 -9.10
C ALA A 60 -4.87 -18.09 -9.40
N THR A 61 -5.58 -18.46 -10.47
CA THR A 61 -6.75 -17.70 -10.92
C THR A 61 -8.01 -18.01 -10.10
N ALA A 62 -9.04 -17.18 -10.24
CA ALA A 62 -10.30 -17.31 -9.49
C ALA A 62 -11.06 -18.62 -9.75
N ASP A 63 -10.86 -19.24 -10.92
CA ASP A 63 -11.46 -20.52 -11.31
C ASP A 63 -10.72 -21.74 -10.76
N GLU A 64 -9.56 -21.55 -10.15
CA GLU A 64 -8.84 -22.63 -9.47
C GLU A 64 -9.41 -22.94 -8.09
N GLY A 65 -9.25 -24.20 -7.68
CA GLY A 65 -9.71 -24.68 -6.38
C GLY A 65 -9.11 -23.88 -5.21
N PRO A 66 -9.83 -23.73 -4.09
CA PRO A 66 -9.37 -22.90 -2.97
C PRO A 66 -8.04 -23.39 -2.37
N LEU A 67 -7.76 -24.69 -2.44
CA LEU A 67 -6.45 -25.24 -2.06
C LEU A 67 -5.31 -24.67 -2.91
N MET A 68 -5.51 -24.52 -4.22
CA MET A 68 -4.51 -23.97 -5.13
C MET A 68 -4.28 -22.48 -4.87
N ARG A 69 -5.36 -21.70 -4.73
CA ARG A 69 -5.29 -20.27 -4.36
C ARG A 69 -4.56 -20.06 -3.05
N ARG A 70 -4.86 -20.86 -2.02
CA ARG A 70 -4.12 -20.84 -0.74
C ARG A 70 -2.64 -21.18 -0.94
N GLN A 71 -2.35 -22.22 -1.71
CA GLN A 71 -0.99 -22.67 -1.96
C GLN A 71 -0.16 -21.63 -2.71
N ALA A 72 -0.75 -20.91 -3.67
CA ALA A 72 -0.07 -19.84 -4.39
C ALA A 72 0.44 -18.74 -3.44
N ALA A 73 -0.36 -18.35 -2.44
CA ALA A 73 0.08 -17.40 -1.42
C ALA A 73 1.30 -17.93 -0.63
N TYR A 74 1.23 -19.19 -0.19
CA TYR A 74 2.33 -19.83 0.53
C TYR A 74 3.60 -19.95 -0.31
N VAL A 75 3.47 -20.38 -1.57
CA VAL A 75 4.58 -20.53 -2.52
C VAL A 75 5.22 -19.16 -2.82
N THR A 76 4.42 -18.11 -2.97
CA THR A 76 4.92 -16.74 -3.16
C THR A 76 5.91 -16.36 -2.06
N VAL A 77 5.51 -16.54 -0.79
CA VAL A 77 6.36 -16.19 0.34
C VAL A 77 7.55 -17.15 0.45
N THR A 78 7.38 -18.45 0.15
CA THR A 78 8.49 -19.41 0.13
C THR A 78 9.55 -19.06 -0.93
N VAL A 79 9.14 -18.61 -2.11
CA VAL A 79 10.08 -18.15 -3.15
C VAL A 79 10.82 -16.89 -2.68
N ALA A 80 10.14 -15.97 -2.00
CA ALA A 80 10.78 -14.80 -1.41
C ALA A 80 11.80 -15.17 -0.33
N GLU A 81 11.48 -16.13 0.54
CA GLU A 81 12.39 -16.67 1.56
C GLU A 81 13.63 -17.29 0.93
N TYR A 82 13.49 -18.04 -0.15
CA TYR A 82 14.64 -18.60 -0.87
C TYR A 82 15.63 -17.50 -1.27
N PHE A 83 15.18 -16.43 -1.91
CA PHE A 83 16.07 -15.35 -2.35
C PHE A 83 16.64 -14.54 -1.18
N ARG A 84 15.85 -14.30 -0.13
CA ARG A 84 16.36 -13.71 1.12
C ARG A 84 17.51 -14.52 1.70
N ASP A 85 17.37 -15.85 1.73
CA ASP A 85 18.37 -16.74 2.30
C ASP A 85 19.62 -16.86 1.40
N GLN A 86 19.53 -16.44 0.12
CA GLN A 86 20.67 -16.19 -0.76
C GLN A 86 21.32 -14.80 -0.57
N GLY A 87 20.84 -14.02 0.40
CA GLY A 87 21.34 -12.69 0.71
C GLY A 87 20.77 -11.55 -0.12
N LEU A 88 19.68 -11.79 -0.85
CA LEU A 88 19.04 -10.77 -1.68
C LEU A 88 17.99 -9.96 -0.93
N ASN A 89 17.81 -8.71 -1.36
CA ASN A 89 16.70 -7.85 -0.95
C ASN A 89 15.52 -8.07 -1.88
N VAL A 90 14.46 -8.66 -1.33
CA VAL A 90 13.28 -9.10 -2.06
C VAL A 90 12.12 -8.14 -1.82
N LEU A 91 11.48 -7.67 -2.89
CA LEU A 91 10.16 -7.04 -2.82
C LEU A 91 9.09 -8.12 -3.03
N CYS A 92 8.43 -8.55 -1.95
CA CYS A 92 7.36 -9.52 -2.01
C CYS A 92 6.01 -8.80 -2.06
N MET A 93 5.26 -8.97 -3.15
CA MET A 93 3.92 -8.40 -3.32
C MET A 93 2.87 -9.52 -3.35
N MET A 94 1.74 -9.34 -2.67
CA MET A 94 0.64 -10.29 -2.72
C MET A 94 -0.68 -9.58 -3.02
N ASP A 95 -1.34 -10.01 -4.09
CA ASP A 95 -2.63 -9.53 -4.54
C ASP A 95 -3.63 -10.69 -4.65
N SER A 96 -4.48 -10.97 -3.66
CA SER A 96 -4.60 -10.26 -2.38
C SER A 96 -4.72 -11.19 -1.18
N VAL A 97 -4.42 -10.65 0.00
CA VAL A 97 -4.63 -11.33 1.29
C VAL A 97 -6.11 -11.61 1.52
N THR A 98 -7.01 -10.73 1.06
CA THR A 98 -8.45 -10.99 1.10
C THR A 98 -8.81 -12.27 0.35
N ARG A 99 -8.26 -12.48 -0.86
CA ARG A 99 -8.51 -13.70 -1.64
C ARG A 99 -7.90 -14.94 -1.01
N PHE A 100 -6.74 -14.82 -0.36
CA PHE A 100 -6.18 -15.89 0.47
C PHE A 100 -7.11 -16.26 1.64
N ALA A 101 -7.61 -15.27 2.39
CA ALA A 101 -8.52 -15.47 3.51
C ALA A 101 -9.84 -16.11 3.06
N MET A 102 -10.40 -15.68 1.92
CA MET A 102 -11.59 -16.30 1.32
C MET A 102 -11.33 -17.76 0.94
N ALA A 103 -10.19 -18.07 0.32
CA ALA A 103 -9.82 -19.45 -0.02
C ALA A 103 -9.69 -20.32 1.24
N GLN A 104 -9.04 -19.81 2.29
CA GLN A 104 -8.94 -20.54 3.58
C GLN A 104 -10.31 -20.74 4.23
N ARG A 105 -11.20 -19.74 4.18
CA ARG A 105 -12.59 -19.86 4.66
C ARG A 105 -13.32 -20.99 3.94
N GLU A 106 -13.24 -21.06 2.61
CA GLU A 106 -13.87 -22.14 1.82
C GLU A 106 -13.37 -23.53 2.25
N ILE A 107 -12.04 -23.68 2.43
CA ILE A 107 -11.43 -24.93 2.89
C ILE A 107 -11.92 -25.32 4.29
N SER A 108 -11.91 -24.37 5.22
CA SER A 108 -12.34 -24.57 6.60
C SER A 108 -13.81 -24.98 6.70
N LEU A 109 -14.70 -24.31 5.95
CA LEU A 109 -16.11 -24.65 5.91
C LEU A 109 -16.35 -26.05 5.35
N ALA A 110 -15.62 -26.43 4.29
CA ALA A 110 -15.69 -27.78 3.73
C ALA A 110 -15.17 -28.86 4.70
N ALA A 111 -14.25 -28.50 5.59
CA ALA A 111 -13.76 -29.36 6.67
C ALA A 111 -14.69 -29.40 7.90
N GLY A 112 -15.81 -28.69 7.88
CA GLY A 112 -16.80 -28.67 8.97
C GLY A 112 -16.53 -27.66 10.09
N GLU A 113 -15.57 -26.76 9.92
CA GLU A 113 -15.33 -25.68 10.89
C GLU A 113 -16.44 -24.62 10.80
N PRO A 114 -17.14 -24.29 11.90
CA PRO A 114 -18.24 -23.33 11.85
C PRO A 114 -17.72 -21.89 11.64
N PRO A 115 -18.46 -21.04 10.93
CA PRO A 115 -18.13 -19.61 10.83
C PRO A 115 -18.38 -18.90 12.16
N ALA A 116 -17.46 -18.02 12.55
CA ALA A 116 -17.56 -17.21 13.76
C ALA A 116 -17.65 -15.72 13.43
N THR A 117 -16.50 -15.06 13.21
CA THR A 117 -16.41 -13.61 13.02
C THR A 117 -16.90 -13.21 11.63
N ARG A 118 -18.13 -12.66 11.56
CA ARG A 118 -18.80 -12.18 10.33
C ARG A 118 -18.68 -13.17 9.15
N GLY A 119 -18.81 -14.46 9.41
CA GLY A 119 -18.81 -15.49 8.36
C GLY A 119 -17.44 -16.11 8.06
N TYR A 120 -16.34 -15.59 8.61
CA TYR A 120 -15.02 -16.25 8.55
C TYR A 120 -14.85 -17.28 9.67
N THR A 121 -14.11 -18.35 9.38
CA THR A 121 -13.79 -19.38 10.38
C THR A 121 -12.57 -18.95 11.23
N PRO A 122 -12.45 -19.42 12.49
CA PRO A 122 -11.29 -19.14 13.34
C PRO A 122 -9.94 -19.42 12.67
N THR A 123 -9.82 -20.50 11.90
CA THR A 123 -8.59 -20.87 11.19
C THR A 123 -8.08 -19.78 10.24
N VAL A 124 -8.96 -18.99 9.63
CA VAL A 124 -8.54 -17.87 8.76
C VAL A 124 -7.66 -16.89 9.54
N PHE A 125 -8.07 -16.53 10.76
CA PHE A 125 -7.33 -15.58 11.60
C PHE A 125 -6.06 -16.17 12.19
N ALA A 126 -5.96 -17.50 12.31
CA ALA A 126 -4.71 -18.17 12.68
C ALA A 126 -3.72 -18.26 11.50
N GLU A 127 -4.20 -18.37 10.27
CA GLU A 127 -3.37 -18.51 9.07
C GLU A 127 -2.83 -17.17 8.55
N LEU A 128 -3.54 -16.06 8.77
CA LEU A 128 -3.07 -14.72 8.40
C LEU A 128 -1.69 -14.37 9.00
N PRO A 129 -1.46 -14.39 10.33
CA PRO A 129 -0.14 -14.08 10.89
C PRO A 129 0.92 -15.09 10.44
N ARG A 130 0.56 -16.38 10.37
CA ARG A 130 1.45 -17.44 9.91
C ARG A 130 2.00 -17.20 8.51
N LEU A 131 1.19 -16.61 7.63
CA LEU A 131 1.62 -16.24 6.28
C LEU A 131 2.41 -14.92 6.27
N LEU A 132 1.91 -13.89 6.95
CA LEU A 132 2.40 -12.51 6.83
C LEU A 132 3.70 -12.27 7.59
N GLU A 133 3.89 -12.88 8.76
CA GLU A 133 5.08 -12.71 9.61
C GLU A 133 6.35 -13.37 9.03
N ARG A 134 6.20 -14.15 7.95
CA ARG A 134 7.32 -14.75 7.23
C ARG A 134 8.14 -13.73 6.43
N ALA A 135 7.56 -12.57 6.11
CA ALA A 135 8.27 -11.47 5.47
C ALA A 135 9.02 -10.64 6.53
N GLY A 136 10.32 -10.44 6.32
CA GLY A 136 11.16 -9.67 7.22
C GLY A 136 12.64 -9.78 6.87
N PRO A 137 13.52 -9.17 7.69
CA PRO A 137 14.96 -9.33 7.55
C PRO A 137 15.37 -10.80 7.71
N GLY A 138 16.37 -11.22 6.95
CA GLY A 138 17.00 -12.53 7.10
C GLY A 138 17.88 -12.61 8.34
N THR A 139 18.52 -13.75 8.53
CA THR A 139 19.57 -13.89 9.55
C THR A 139 20.79 -13.04 9.19
N GLU A 140 21.58 -12.66 10.19
CA GLU A 140 22.85 -11.94 9.96
C GLU A 140 23.76 -12.68 8.96
N ALA A 141 23.74 -14.01 8.97
CA ALA A 141 24.51 -14.84 8.04
C ALA A 141 24.04 -14.72 6.59
N SER A 142 22.74 -14.56 6.35
CA SER A 142 22.21 -14.36 5.00
C SER A 142 22.42 -12.93 4.50
N GLY A 143 22.20 -11.92 5.36
CA GLY A 143 22.24 -10.50 4.97
C GLY A 143 21.10 -10.02 4.05
N GLY A 144 20.21 -10.92 3.63
CA GLY A 144 19.06 -10.59 2.76
C GLY A 144 17.84 -10.10 3.54
N SER A 145 16.81 -9.62 2.83
CA SER A 145 15.58 -9.14 3.44
C SER A 145 14.36 -9.37 2.55
N ILE A 146 13.17 -9.45 3.15
CA ILE A 146 11.89 -9.42 2.42
C ILE A 146 11.10 -8.20 2.88
N THR A 147 10.87 -7.27 1.96
CA THR A 147 9.90 -6.19 2.15
C THR A 147 8.55 -6.63 1.59
N GLY A 148 7.59 -6.88 2.48
CA GLY A 148 6.25 -7.36 2.12
C GLY A 148 5.23 -6.25 1.86
N LEU A 149 4.57 -6.28 0.70
CA LEU A 149 3.44 -5.46 0.31
C LEU A 149 2.20 -6.34 0.08
N PHE A 150 1.26 -6.28 1.01
CA PHE A 150 0.11 -7.18 1.04
C PHE A 150 -1.16 -6.42 0.78
N THR A 151 -1.82 -6.66 -0.35
CA THR A 151 -3.04 -5.93 -0.66
C THR A 151 -4.24 -6.54 0.05
N VAL A 152 -5.17 -5.66 0.44
CA VAL A 152 -6.43 -5.99 1.09
C VAL A 152 -7.52 -5.27 0.32
N LEU A 153 -8.49 -6.05 -0.17
CA LEU A 153 -9.67 -5.52 -0.84
C LEU A 153 -10.63 -5.00 0.22
N VAL A 154 -10.95 -3.70 0.16
CA VAL A 154 -11.97 -3.09 1.03
C VAL A 154 -13.22 -2.79 0.20
N GLU A 155 -14.32 -3.45 0.53
CA GLU A 155 -15.61 -3.20 -0.12
C GLU A 155 -16.24 -1.92 0.45
N GLY A 156 -16.66 -1.00 -0.44
CA GLY A 156 -17.40 0.21 -0.05
C GLY A 156 -16.66 1.15 0.91
N ASP A 157 -15.33 1.14 0.92
CA ASP A 157 -14.47 1.88 1.85
C ASP A 157 -14.70 1.51 3.35
N ASP A 158 -15.33 0.36 3.64
CA ASP A 158 -15.46 -0.16 5.00
C ASP A 158 -14.16 -0.82 5.47
N HIS A 159 -13.33 -0.02 6.13
CA HIS A 159 -12.09 -0.46 6.75
C HIS A 159 -12.28 -1.30 8.02
N ASN A 160 -13.53 -1.53 8.46
CA ASN A 160 -13.90 -2.35 9.62
C ASN A 160 -14.33 -3.78 9.22
N GLU A 161 -14.01 -4.21 8.00
CA GLU A 161 -14.10 -5.60 7.57
C GLU A 161 -13.09 -6.46 8.37
N PRO A 162 -13.45 -7.67 8.85
CA PRO A 162 -12.58 -8.46 9.74
C PRO A 162 -11.18 -8.75 9.21
N ILE A 163 -11.03 -8.94 7.90
CA ILE A 163 -9.72 -9.19 7.30
C ILE A 163 -8.89 -7.92 7.30
N ALA A 164 -9.48 -6.79 6.91
CA ALA A 164 -8.82 -5.49 6.96
C ALA A 164 -8.33 -5.15 8.37
N ASP A 165 -9.16 -5.38 9.40
CA ASP A 165 -8.78 -5.12 10.79
C ASP A 165 -7.66 -6.05 11.28
N ALA A 166 -7.79 -7.36 11.06
CA ALA A 166 -6.78 -8.33 11.45
C ALA A 166 -5.42 -8.04 10.79
N VAL A 167 -5.41 -7.77 9.48
CA VAL A 167 -4.19 -7.46 8.73
C VAL A 167 -3.57 -6.15 9.21
N ARG A 168 -4.37 -5.13 9.58
CA ARG A 168 -3.87 -3.87 10.15
C ARG A 168 -3.21 -4.07 11.52
N GLY A 169 -3.70 -5.03 12.31
CA GLY A 169 -3.09 -5.43 13.58
C GLY A 169 -1.72 -6.09 13.39
N ILE A 170 -1.59 -6.96 12.38
CA ILE A 170 -0.39 -7.77 12.12
C ILE A 170 0.73 -6.93 11.45
N LEU A 171 0.40 -6.08 10.48
CA LEU A 171 1.41 -5.41 9.65
C LEU A 171 1.98 -4.12 10.28
N ASP A 172 3.20 -3.74 9.85
CA ASP A 172 3.92 -2.55 10.30
C ASP A 172 3.37 -1.21 9.80
N GLY A 173 2.21 -1.21 9.15
CA GLY A 173 1.65 -0.03 8.52
C GLY A 173 0.84 -0.35 7.28
N HIS A 174 0.24 0.68 6.70
CA HIS A 174 -0.64 0.54 5.56
C HIS A 174 -0.73 1.80 4.70
N ILE A 175 -0.99 1.57 3.42
CA ILE A 175 -1.32 2.55 2.40
C ILE A 175 -2.81 2.41 2.11
N VAL A 176 -3.58 3.48 2.24
CA VAL A 176 -5.00 3.52 1.90
C VAL A 176 -5.16 4.20 0.55
N LEU A 177 -5.78 3.49 -0.39
CA LEU A 177 -6.23 4.08 -1.65
C LEU A 177 -7.71 4.46 -1.54
N ASP A 178 -8.02 5.70 -1.88
CA ASP A 178 -9.32 6.32 -1.61
C ASP A 178 -10.03 6.71 -2.92
N ARG A 179 -11.29 6.30 -3.05
CA ARG A 179 -12.06 6.50 -4.28
C ARG A 179 -12.22 7.97 -4.60
N SER A 180 -12.53 8.77 -3.58
CA SER A 180 -12.80 10.18 -3.72
C SER A 180 -11.60 10.96 -4.25
N ILE A 181 -10.39 10.45 -4.03
CA ILE A 181 -9.15 11.03 -4.56
C ILE A 181 -8.99 10.70 -6.05
N GLY A 182 -9.18 9.43 -6.42
CA GLY A 182 -9.11 8.98 -7.81
C GLY A 182 -10.18 9.63 -8.70
N GLU A 183 -11.40 9.80 -8.19
CA GLU A 183 -12.50 10.51 -8.88
C GLU A 183 -12.20 11.99 -9.14
N ARG A 184 -11.33 12.61 -8.34
CA ARG A 184 -10.80 13.97 -8.57
C ARG A 184 -9.64 14.02 -9.57
N GLY A 185 -9.20 12.87 -10.09
CA GLY A 185 -8.13 12.76 -11.07
C GLY A 185 -6.72 12.72 -10.49
N ARG A 186 -6.56 12.58 -9.17
CA ARG A 186 -5.24 12.46 -8.54
C ARG A 186 -4.82 10.98 -8.45
N TYR A 187 -3.68 10.66 -9.04
CA TYR A 187 -3.05 9.34 -8.95
C TYR A 187 -1.57 9.44 -8.58
N PRO A 188 -1.02 8.49 -7.79
CA PRO A 188 -1.73 7.41 -7.11
C PRO A 188 -2.77 7.92 -6.11
N ALA A 189 -3.91 7.23 -5.98
CA ALA A 189 -5.04 7.67 -5.16
C ALA A 189 -4.80 7.46 -3.65
N VAL A 190 -3.57 7.68 -3.17
CA VAL A 190 -3.13 7.42 -1.80
C VAL A 190 -3.65 8.49 -0.86
N ASN A 191 -4.46 8.13 0.12
CA ASN A 191 -4.84 9.02 1.21
C ASN A 191 -3.75 9.03 2.29
N ILE A 192 -2.90 10.05 2.27
CA ILE A 192 -1.77 10.17 3.20
C ILE A 192 -2.22 10.30 4.65
N LEU A 193 -3.34 11.01 4.92
CA LEU A 193 -3.84 11.20 6.28
C LEU A 193 -4.38 9.90 6.89
N ARG A 194 -4.89 8.98 6.05
CA ARG A 194 -5.35 7.64 6.46
C ARG A 194 -4.29 6.55 6.33
N SER A 195 -3.11 6.88 5.80
CA SER A 195 -1.98 5.96 5.63
C SER A 195 -0.91 6.19 6.70
N VAL A 196 -0.19 5.13 7.06
CA VAL A 196 0.87 5.18 8.08
C VAL A 196 1.92 4.11 7.83
N SER A 197 3.18 4.44 8.08
CA SER A 197 4.27 3.48 8.26
C SER A 197 4.78 3.61 9.70
N ARG A 198 4.75 2.53 10.48
CA ARG A 198 5.20 2.54 11.89
C ARG A 198 6.72 2.58 12.01
N THR A 199 7.44 2.15 10.98
CA THR A 199 8.92 2.14 10.95
C THR A 199 9.51 3.44 10.44
N MET A 200 8.75 4.22 9.67
CA MET A 200 9.23 5.41 8.99
C MET A 200 9.96 6.42 9.89
N PRO A 201 9.49 6.76 11.12
CA PRO A 201 10.22 7.70 11.98
C PRO A 201 11.66 7.27 12.28
N GLY A 202 11.91 5.95 12.37
CA GLY A 202 13.25 5.39 12.57
C GLY A 202 14.07 5.22 11.29
N CYS A 203 13.45 5.33 10.12
CA CYS A 203 14.13 5.29 8.82
C CYS A 203 14.58 6.68 8.35
N ASN A 204 14.03 7.74 8.95
CA ASN A 204 14.25 9.13 8.56
C ASN A 204 15.20 9.85 9.52
N SER A 205 15.88 10.85 9.00
CA SER A 205 16.54 11.88 9.81
C SER A 205 15.52 12.78 10.52
N GLU A 206 15.98 13.51 11.54
CA GLU A 206 15.15 14.49 12.27
C GLU A 206 14.57 15.58 11.34
N ALA A 207 15.37 16.06 10.40
CA ALA A 207 14.95 17.07 9.42
C ALA A 207 13.87 16.54 8.47
N GLU A 208 14.02 15.31 7.96
CA GLU A 208 13.01 14.67 7.11
C GLU A 208 11.70 14.44 7.88
N ASN A 209 11.79 13.99 9.14
CA ASN A 209 10.62 13.84 10.01
C ASN A 209 9.89 15.17 10.24
N LEU A 210 10.62 16.27 10.43
CA LEU A 210 10.05 17.60 10.60
C LEU A 210 9.32 18.08 9.33
N VAL A 211 9.94 17.91 8.16
CA VAL A 211 9.35 18.28 6.87
C VAL A 211 8.07 17.49 6.61
N VAL A 212 8.09 16.17 6.80
CA VAL A 212 6.90 15.32 6.62
C VAL A 212 5.81 15.68 7.63
N GLY A 213 6.15 15.87 8.90
CA GLY A 213 5.20 16.23 9.94
C GLY A 213 4.51 17.57 9.65
N THR A 214 5.26 18.55 9.18
CA THR A 214 4.73 19.87 8.79
C THR A 214 3.77 19.76 7.62
N ALA A 215 4.16 19.06 6.54
CA ALA A 215 3.30 18.86 5.37
C ALA A 215 2.00 18.12 5.72
N ARG A 216 2.08 17.08 6.56
CA ARG A 216 0.89 16.35 7.04
C ARG A 216 -0.03 17.25 7.88
N LYS A 217 0.52 18.11 8.74
CA LYS A 217 -0.26 19.06 9.55
C LYS A 217 -1.04 20.01 8.63
N LEU A 218 -0.39 20.58 7.62
CA LEU A 218 -1.03 21.47 6.64
C LEU A 218 -2.16 20.77 5.88
N LEU A 219 -1.92 19.55 5.39
CA LEU A 219 -2.96 18.76 4.72
C LEU A 219 -4.14 18.47 5.64
N SER A 220 -3.87 18.11 6.91
CA SER A 220 -4.93 17.87 7.89
C SER A 220 -5.78 19.13 8.14
N THR A 221 -5.13 20.26 8.40
CA THR A 221 -5.81 21.54 8.63
C THR A 221 -6.65 21.97 7.43
N TYR A 222 -6.17 21.73 6.21
CA TYR A 222 -6.96 22.00 5.02
C TYR A 222 -8.17 21.06 4.92
N GLU A 223 -7.97 19.75 5.05
CA GLU A 223 -9.02 18.75 4.89
C GLU A 223 -10.15 18.92 5.94
N ASP A 224 -9.81 19.30 7.17
CA ASP A 224 -10.78 19.63 8.24
C ASP A 224 -11.70 20.80 7.84
N MET A 225 -11.25 21.68 6.94
CA MET A 225 -11.97 22.88 6.48
C MET A 225 -12.42 22.79 5.01
N ALA A 226 -12.13 21.67 4.31
CA ALA A 226 -12.24 21.58 2.86
C ALA A 226 -13.68 21.79 2.35
N GLU A 227 -14.69 21.40 3.11
CA GLU A 227 -16.10 21.66 2.75
C GLU A 227 -16.44 23.16 2.79
N LEU A 228 -16.09 23.84 3.89
CA LEU A 228 -16.32 25.28 4.05
C LEU A 228 -15.57 26.10 3.00
N ILE A 229 -14.34 25.70 2.66
CA ILE A 229 -13.54 26.34 1.62
C ILE A 229 -14.21 26.14 0.25
N ARG A 230 -14.61 24.91 -0.10
CA ARG A 230 -15.26 24.60 -1.39
C ARG A 230 -16.59 25.31 -1.59
N LEU A 231 -17.36 25.50 -0.52
CA LEU A 231 -18.63 26.24 -0.55
C LEU A 231 -18.44 27.77 -0.52
N GLY A 232 -17.20 28.27 -0.42
CA GLY A 232 -16.91 29.70 -0.31
C GLY A 232 -17.34 30.32 1.02
N ALA A 233 -17.60 29.49 2.03
CA ALA A 233 -18.05 29.93 3.35
C ALA A 233 -16.88 30.35 4.26
N TYR A 234 -15.65 29.90 3.97
CA TYR A 234 -14.45 30.33 4.69
C TYR A 234 -14.00 31.74 4.25
N ARG A 235 -13.68 32.60 5.22
CA ARG A 235 -13.17 33.96 4.97
C ARG A 235 -11.68 34.03 5.33
N PRO A 236 -10.80 34.43 4.39
CA PRO A 236 -9.38 34.62 4.67
C PRO A 236 -9.13 35.55 5.87
N GLY A 237 -8.13 35.23 6.69
CA GLY A 237 -7.77 35.99 7.90
C GLY A 237 -8.55 35.59 9.16
N THR A 238 -9.52 34.67 9.05
CA THR A 238 -10.30 34.20 10.21
C THR A 238 -9.51 33.21 11.06
N ASN A 239 -8.63 32.41 10.43
CA ASN A 239 -7.75 31.48 11.14
C ASN A 239 -6.41 31.40 10.39
N PRO A 240 -5.31 31.92 10.97
CA PRO A 240 -3.99 31.92 10.33
C PRO A 240 -3.51 30.54 9.91
N ASP A 241 -3.78 29.48 10.69
CA ASP A 241 -3.35 28.12 10.36
C ASP A 241 -4.05 27.60 9.11
N VAL A 242 -5.34 27.92 8.96
CA VAL A 242 -6.14 27.53 7.79
C VAL A 242 -5.72 28.33 6.55
N ASP A 243 -5.43 29.63 6.71
CA ASP A 243 -4.91 30.45 5.62
C ASP A 243 -3.58 29.91 5.07
N VAL A 244 -2.67 29.51 5.98
CA VAL A 244 -1.40 28.87 5.62
C VAL A 244 -1.66 27.51 4.94
N ALA A 245 -2.57 26.70 5.45
CA ALA A 245 -2.92 25.42 4.83
C ALA A 245 -3.49 25.58 3.42
N ILE A 246 -4.39 26.55 3.20
CA ILE A 246 -4.94 26.90 1.87
C ILE A 246 -3.82 27.28 0.90
N HIS A 247 -2.85 28.07 1.36
CA HIS A 247 -1.71 28.49 0.53
C HIS A 247 -0.91 27.29 0.00
N TYR A 248 -0.57 26.33 0.86
CA TYR A 248 0.26 25.19 0.46
C TYR A 248 -0.51 24.06 -0.23
N TYR A 249 -1.84 23.97 -0.07
CA TYR A 249 -2.62 22.81 -0.49
C TYR A 249 -2.41 22.41 -1.95
N SER A 250 -2.47 23.37 -2.88
CA SER A 250 -2.31 23.07 -4.31
C SER A 250 -0.93 22.51 -4.65
N ALA A 251 0.13 22.99 -3.99
CA ALA A 251 1.49 22.51 -4.21
C ALA A 251 1.69 21.10 -3.62
N LEU A 252 1.13 20.85 -2.44
CA LEU A 252 1.16 19.55 -1.79
C LEU A 252 0.35 18.50 -2.57
N GLU A 253 -0.83 18.84 -3.10
CA GLU A 253 -1.62 17.95 -3.97
C GLU A 253 -0.86 17.63 -5.28
N GLY A 254 -0.17 18.62 -5.84
CA GLY A 254 0.71 18.42 -6.99
C GLY A 254 1.86 17.47 -6.68
N PHE A 255 2.50 17.62 -5.52
CA PHE A 255 3.58 16.73 -5.05
C PHE A 255 3.13 15.28 -4.85
N LEU A 256 1.90 15.07 -4.37
CA LEU A 256 1.33 13.73 -4.19
C LEU A 256 0.89 13.06 -5.50
N SER A 257 0.89 13.79 -6.61
CA SER A 257 0.53 13.28 -7.93
C SER A 257 1.76 12.73 -8.65
N GLN A 258 1.63 11.55 -9.25
CA GLN A 258 2.72 10.92 -10.01
C GLN A 258 2.16 10.07 -11.15
N ARG A 259 2.68 10.27 -12.37
CA ARG A 259 2.31 9.46 -13.54
C ARG A 259 2.96 8.07 -13.46
N LYS A 260 2.35 7.08 -14.12
CA LYS A 260 2.84 5.67 -14.13
C LYS A 260 4.30 5.51 -14.60
N THR A 261 4.76 6.42 -15.45
CA THR A 261 6.09 6.43 -16.06
C THR A 261 7.09 7.32 -15.30
N GLU A 262 6.62 8.09 -14.32
CA GLU A 262 7.49 8.96 -13.52
C GLU A 262 8.12 8.16 -12.39
N LYS A 263 9.37 8.50 -12.07
CA LYS A 263 10.14 7.94 -10.96
C LYS A 263 10.82 9.08 -10.22
N THR A 264 10.72 9.04 -8.90
CA THR A 264 11.39 9.97 -8.00
C THR A 264 12.13 9.15 -6.95
N ASP A 265 13.41 9.47 -6.72
CA ASP A 265 14.17 8.86 -5.62
C ASP A 265 13.85 9.55 -4.29
N LEU A 266 14.27 8.91 -3.19
CA LEU A 266 13.94 9.36 -1.84
C LEU A 266 14.50 10.77 -1.55
N ALA A 267 15.76 11.02 -1.91
CA ALA A 267 16.43 12.29 -1.64
C ALA A 267 15.78 13.45 -2.41
N SER A 268 15.44 13.23 -3.68
CA SER A 268 14.71 14.19 -4.51
C SER A 268 13.32 14.46 -3.96
N GLY A 269 12.62 13.41 -3.49
CA GLY A 269 11.30 13.55 -2.86
C GLY A 269 11.32 14.44 -1.62
N TYR A 270 12.28 14.23 -0.71
CA TYR A 270 12.43 15.09 0.48
C TYR A 270 12.81 16.52 0.12
N LYS A 271 13.72 16.69 -0.85
CA LYS A 271 14.11 18.01 -1.35
C LYS A 271 12.93 18.78 -1.94
N MET A 272 12.15 18.15 -2.81
CA MET A 272 10.95 18.76 -3.42
C MET A 272 9.93 19.16 -2.36
N LEU A 273 9.71 18.31 -1.34
CA LEU A 273 8.78 18.62 -0.26
C LEU A 273 9.28 19.80 0.59
N ALA A 274 10.57 19.84 0.92
CA ALA A 274 11.18 20.95 1.64
C ALA A 274 11.07 22.26 0.84
N GLU A 275 11.38 22.24 -0.47
CA GLU A 275 11.25 23.41 -1.35
C GLU A 275 9.81 23.93 -1.41
N ILE A 276 8.81 23.05 -1.37
CA ILE A 276 7.40 23.49 -1.28
C ILE A 276 7.17 24.27 0.01
N LEU A 277 7.61 23.73 1.15
CA LEU A 277 7.40 24.37 2.46
C LEU A 277 8.19 25.67 2.59
N ASP A 278 9.39 25.74 2.01
CA ASP A 278 10.27 26.90 2.08
C ASP A 278 9.75 28.11 1.30
N ASN A 279 8.98 27.87 0.23
CA ASN A 279 8.48 28.89 -0.68
C ASN A 279 7.17 29.57 -0.22
N GLY A 280 6.93 29.68 1.09
CA GLY A 280 5.67 30.20 1.60
C GLY A 280 5.74 30.90 2.97
N PRO A 281 4.57 31.17 3.58
CA PRO A 281 4.46 32.01 4.76
C PRO A 281 5.10 31.41 6.03
N LEU A 282 5.43 30.11 6.07
CA LEU A 282 6.09 29.50 7.22
C LEU A 282 7.51 30.03 7.48
N ASN A 283 8.22 30.45 6.42
CA ASN A 283 9.60 30.93 6.50
C ASN A 283 9.72 32.46 6.37
N ARG A 284 8.60 33.18 6.35
CA ARG A 284 8.57 34.65 6.40
C ARG A 284 8.35 35.09 7.85
N GLY A 285 9.35 34.85 8.70
CA GLY A 285 9.36 35.21 10.12
C GLY A 285 10.75 35.62 10.58
#